data_AF-Q6QII2-F1
#
_entry.id   AF-Q6QII2-F1
#
_cell.length_a   1.000
_cell.length_b   1.000
_cell.length_c   1.000
_cell.angle_alpha   90.00
_cell.angle_beta   90.00
_cell.angle_gamma   90.00
#
_symmetry.space_group_name_H-M   'P 1'
#
loop_
_entity.id
_entity.type
_entity.pdbx_description
1 polymer ?
#
loop_
_entity_poly.entity_id
_entity_poly.type
_entity_poly.pdbx_seq_one_letter_code
_entity_poly.pdbx_strand_id
1 'polypeptide(L)'
;QKLIDLDIRLQQSLSFAFSSDFGFLTADPLRCGTALIARAFVHVPALKYGDALSELLVPYQREFASSSLLPLSQESLGDILCLSNICSLGLSEEQILSSLRLVVSKILSAEKEARNQLVKENPTEIKNRILRSVGMLTHSCCLDLQEALDATSWIQLGMSMQWIEDSEKHPLWNPLFWDLRRGHLALYNQDTANRSIEKEVIAQIRA
;
A
#
# COMPACT_ATOMS: atom_id res chain seq x y z
N GLN A 1 12.94 0.46 16.60
CA GLN A 1 13.08 -0.22 17.90
C GLN A 1 12.89 -1.73 17.80
N LYS A 2 11.67 -2.27 17.71
CA LYS A 2 11.45 -3.74 17.71
C LYS A 2 12.32 -4.53 16.72
N LEU A 3 12.50 -4.00 15.49
CA LEU A 3 13.35 -4.63 14.47
C LEU A 3 14.83 -4.67 14.89
N ILE A 4 15.33 -3.59 15.51
CA ILE A 4 16.72 -3.48 15.99
C ILE A 4 16.93 -4.46 17.14
N ASP A 5 15.98 -4.53 18.08
CA ASP A 5 16.05 -5.45 19.22
C ASP A 5 16.09 -6.92 18.75
N LEU A 6 15.36 -7.22 17.67
CA LEU A 6 15.37 -8.54 17.04
C LEU A 6 16.69 -8.82 16.32
N ASP A 7 17.21 -7.85 15.57
CA ASP A 7 18.47 -7.99 14.85
C ASP A 7 19.65 -8.23 15.81
N ILE A 8 19.73 -7.47 16.90
CA ILE A 8 20.75 -7.67 17.96
C ILE A 8 20.68 -9.08 18.55
N ARG A 9 19.46 -9.60 18.78
CA ARG A 9 19.29 -10.98 19.30
C ARG A 9 19.72 -12.03 18.28
N LEU A 10 19.45 -11.81 17.00
CA LEU A 10 19.89 -12.74 15.95
C LEU A 10 21.41 -12.75 15.81
N GLN A 11 22.07 -11.60 15.85
CA GLN A 11 23.53 -11.48 15.78
C GLN A 11 24.27 -12.24 16.88
N GLN A 12 23.64 -12.47 18.04
CA GLN A 12 24.21 -13.28 19.11
C GLN A 12 24.34 -14.77 18.75
N SER A 13 23.53 -15.25 17.79
CA SER A 13 23.45 -16.66 17.41
C SER A 13 23.86 -16.92 15.95
N LEU A 14 23.84 -15.89 15.10
CA LEU A 14 24.11 -15.98 13.67
C LEU A 14 25.21 -14.99 13.28
N SER A 15 26.15 -15.44 12.46
CA SER A 15 27.15 -14.58 11.84
C SER A 15 26.63 -14.08 10.49
N PHE A 16 26.33 -12.78 10.39
CA PHE A 16 25.91 -12.17 9.13
C PHE A 16 27.10 -11.91 8.21
N ALA A 17 26.90 -12.12 6.91
CA ALA A 17 27.89 -11.82 5.90
C ALA A 17 28.01 -10.29 5.74
N PHE A 18 29.15 -9.75 6.17
CA PHE A 18 29.41 -8.31 6.18
C PHE A 18 30.75 -8.00 5.50
N SER A 19 30.78 -6.93 4.72
CA SER A 19 31.96 -6.35 4.09
C SER A 19 32.14 -4.91 4.55
N SER A 20 33.39 -4.48 4.80
CA SER A 20 33.70 -3.08 5.13
C SER A 20 33.26 -2.11 4.03
N ASP A 21 33.33 -2.55 2.78
CA ASP A 21 33.13 -1.69 1.61
C ASP A 21 31.67 -1.72 1.15
N PHE A 22 30.98 -2.85 1.37
CA PHE A 22 29.63 -3.11 0.86
C PHE A 22 28.56 -3.33 1.94
N GLY A 23 28.91 -3.26 3.22
CA GLY A 23 27.99 -3.52 4.32
C GLY A 23 27.48 -4.96 4.36
N PHE A 24 26.23 -5.15 4.76
CA PHE A 24 25.56 -6.45 4.74
C PHE A 24 25.39 -6.95 3.31
N LEU A 25 25.88 -8.17 3.07
CA LEU A 25 25.85 -8.81 1.76
C LEU A 25 24.53 -9.56 1.58
N THR A 26 23.90 -9.38 0.43
CA THR A 26 22.68 -10.10 0.05
C THR A 26 22.81 -10.69 -1.35
N ALA A 27 21.91 -11.61 -1.71
CA ALA A 27 21.89 -12.20 -3.05
C ALA A 27 21.51 -11.19 -4.15
N ASP A 28 20.85 -10.08 -3.80
CA ASP A 28 20.54 -8.97 -4.70
C ASP A 28 21.56 -7.84 -4.47
N PRO A 29 22.54 -7.63 -5.37
CA PRO A 29 23.60 -6.64 -5.18
C PRO A 29 23.09 -5.22 -4.97
N LEU A 30 21.91 -4.89 -5.48
CA LEU A 30 21.27 -3.57 -5.31
C LEU A 30 20.82 -3.32 -3.86
N ARG A 31 20.73 -4.37 -3.05
CA ARG A 31 20.30 -4.32 -1.65
C ARG A 31 21.46 -4.44 -0.67
N CYS A 32 22.70 -4.51 -1.14
CA CYS A 32 23.86 -4.45 -0.25
C CYS A 32 23.93 -3.09 0.49
N GLY A 33 24.66 -3.06 1.61
CA GLY A 33 24.77 -1.90 2.49
C GLY A 33 24.06 -2.17 3.80
N THR A 34 22.95 -1.47 4.05
CA THR A 34 22.09 -1.75 5.22
C THR A 34 21.21 -2.98 5.05
N ALA A 35 20.98 -3.44 3.81
CA ALA A 35 19.99 -4.48 3.48
C ALA A 35 18.55 -4.17 3.95
N LEU A 36 18.30 -2.94 4.39
CA LEU A 36 17.00 -2.52 4.89
C LEU A 36 16.05 -2.25 3.72
N ILE A 37 14.91 -2.94 3.74
CA ILE A 37 13.79 -2.66 2.84
C ILE A 37 12.68 -2.00 3.66
N ALA A 38 12.60 -0.68 3.58
CA ALA A 38 11.56 0.11 4.20
C ALA A 38 10.45 0.38 3.18
N ARG A 39 9.20 0.03 3.55
CA ARG A 39 8.02 0.31 2.73
C ARG A 39 6.96 1.07 3.51
N ALA A 40 6.33 2.04 2.86
CA ALA A 40 5.16 2.75 3.37
C ALA A 40 4.01 2.62 2.37
N PHE A 41 2.84 2.25 2.88
CA PHE A 41 1.61 2.19 2.10
C PHE A 41 0.74 3.38 2.50
N VAL A 42 0.34 4.18 1.52
CA VAL A 42 -0.41 5.42 1.75
C VAL A 42 -1.62 5.45 0.81
N HIS A 43 -2.80 5.68 1.37
CA HIS A 43 -4.04 5.85 0.61
C HIS A 43 -4.13 7.29 0.11
N VAL A 44 -4.10 7.49 -1.21
CA VAL A 44 -3.99 8.79 -1.89
C VAL A 44 -5.09 9.01 -2.97
N PRO A 45 -6.38 8.80 -2.63
CA PRO A 45 -7.46 8.90 -3.61
C PRO A 45 -7.63 10.32 -4.17
N ALA A 46 -7.45 11.37 -3.37
CA ALA A 46 -7.66 12.74 -3.84
C ALA A 46 -6.54 13.21 -4.77
N LEU A 47 -5.28 12.92 -4.43
CA LEU A 47 -4.13 13.23 -5.28
C LEU A 47 -4.17 12.48 -6.61
N LYS A 48 -4.67 11.24 -6.61
CA LYS A 48 -4.83 10.46 -7.83
C LYS A 48 -6.01 10.97 -8.67
N TYR A 49 -7.14 11.30 -8.04
CA TYR A 49 -8.27 11.89 -8.75
C TYR A 49 -7.94 13.21 -9.43
N GLY A 50 -7.10 14.04 -8.80
CA GLY A 50 -6.62 15.31 -9.36
C GLY A 50 -5.36 15.21 -10.22
N ASP A 51 -4.90 14.00 -10.57
CA ASP A 51 -3.67 13.74 -11.35
C ASP A 51 -2.37 14.41 -10.83
N ALA A 52 -2.35 14.88 -9.59
CA ALA A 52 -1.24 15.62 -8.99
C ALA A 52 -0.16 14.70 -8.36
N LEU A 53 -0.46 13.40 -8.23
CA LEU A 53 0.43 12.45 -7.55
C LEU A 53 1.77 12.28 -8.25
N SER A 54 1.77 12.18 -9.58
CA SER A 54 2.97 11.95 -10.38
C SER A 54 3.99 13.09 -10.21
N GLU A 55 3.50 14.32 -10.28
CA GLU A 55 4.29 15.55 -10.14
C GLU A 55 4.87 15.70 -8.73
N LEU A 56 4.08 15.36 -7.70
CA LEU A 56 4.52 15.36 -6.29
C LEU A 56 5.67 14.37 -6.03
N LEU A 57 5.73 13.26 -6.78
CA LEU A 57 6.71 12.20 -6.59
C LEU A 57 8.03 12.43 -7.33
N VAL A 58 8.05 13.26 -8.39
CA VAL A 58 9.26 13.53 -9.22
C VAL A 58 10.52 13.82 -8.38
N PRO A 59 10.48 14.66 -7.34
CA PRO A 59 11.68 14.97 -6.55
C PRO A 59 12.28 13.76 -5.82
N TYR A 60 11.46 12.74 -5.53
CA TYR A 60 11.83 11.60 -4.67
C TYR A 60 12.16 10.33 -5.45
N GLN A 61 12.00 10.32 -6.78
CA GLN A 61 12.18 9.13 -7.63
C GLN A 61 13.59 8.52 -7.57
N ARG A 62 14.60 9.30 -7.17
CA ARG A 62 15.99 8.82 -7.00
C ARG A 62 16.19 8.05 -5.69
N GLU A 63 15.42 8.37 -4.66
CA GLU A 63 15.53 7.77 -3.33
C GLU A 63 14.53 6.64 -3.13
N PHE A 64 13.33 6.80 -3.69
CA PHE A 64 12.19 5.91 -3.49
C PHE A 64 11.57 5.47 -4.80
N ALA A 65 11.32 4.17 -4.89
CA ALA A 65 10.46 3.60 -5.91
C ALA A 65 9.00 3.78 -5.47
N SER A 66 8.18 4.24 -6.39
CA SER A 66 6.73 4.26 -6.24
C SER A 66 6.12 3.11 -7.03
N SER A 67 5.24 2.35 -6.39
CA SER A 67 4.50 1.27 -7.04
C SER A 67 3.06 1.23 -6.54
N SER A 68 2.19 0.57 -7.30
CA SER A 68 0.92 0.06 -6.80
C SER A 68 1.18 -0.98 -5.70
N LEU A 69 0.17 -1.21 -4.85
CA LEU A 69 0.18 -2.33 -3.91
C LEU A 69 0.20 -3.69 -4.61
N LEU A 70 -0.48 -3.78 -5.76
CA LEU A 70 -0.55 -4.99 -6.57
C LEU A 70 0.47 -4.89 -7.72
N PRO A 71 1.47 -5.79 -7.78
CA PRO A 71 2.55 -5.71 -8.77
C PRO A 71 2.10 -5.86 -10.23
N LEU A 72 0.88 -6.34 -10.46
CA LEU A 72 0.38 -6.76 -11.77
C LEU A 72 -0.27 -5.61 -12.58
N SER A 73 -0.54 -4.46 -11.97
CA SER A 73 -1.15 -3.31 -12.63
C SER A 73 -0.26 -2.06 -12.51
N GLN A 74 -0.05 -1.35 -13.63
CA GLN A 74 0.58 -0.03 -13.61
C GLN A 74 -0.33 1.02 -12.94
N GLU A 75 -1.64 0.80 -12.97
CA GLU A 75 -2.61 1.60 -12.24
C GLU A 75 -2.65 1.19 -10.76
N SER A 76 -2.63 2.18 -9.87
CA SER A 76 -2.70 2.00 -8.42
C SER A 76 -4.09 1.52 -7.99
N LEU A 77 -4.31 0.21 -7.97
CA LEU A 77 -5.57 -0.38 -7.54
C LEU A 77 -5.92 0.06 -6.11
N GLY A 78 -7.15 0.54 -5.93
CA GLY A 78 -7.64 1.04 -4.63
C GLY A 78 -6.91 2.30 -4.14
N ASP A 79 -6.24 3.03 -5.02
CA ASP A 79 -5.54 4.30 -4.75
C ASP A 79 -4.49 4.21 -3.63
N ILE A 80 -3.86 3.03 -3.48
CA ILE A 80 -2.77 2.82 -2.53
C ILE A 80 -1.43 2.99 -3.24
N LEU A 81 -0.67 3.97 -2.77
CA LEU A 81 0.72 4.18 -3.13
C LEU A 81 1.62 3.37 -2.20
N CYS A 82 2.52 2.56 -2.77
CA CYS A 82 3.64 1.95 -2.06
C CYS A 82 4.92 2.73 -2.37
N LEU A 83 5.55 3.27 -1.33
CA LEU A 83 6.91 3.83 -1.41
C LEU A 83 7.90 2.85 -0.81
N SER A 84 8.97 2.53 -1.54
CA SER A 84 10.05 1.65 -1.12
C SER A 84 11.40 2.31 -1.36
N ASN A 85 12.36 2.20 -0.43
CA ASN A 85 13.71 2.70 -0.70
C ASN A 85 14.38 1.93 -1.83
N ILE A 86 15.11 2.65 -2.69
CA ILE A 86 15.94 2.07 -3.77
C ILE A 86 17.37 1.90 -3.27
N CYS A 87 17.92 2.93 -2.63
CA CYS A 87 19.31 2.95 -2.17
C CYS A 87 19.42 2.45 -0.73
N SER A 88 20.39 1.55 -0.51
CA SER A 88 20.73 1.01 0.83
C SER A 88 22.23 1.13 1.15
N LEU A 89 23.07 1.40 0.15
CA LEU A 89 24.52 1.53 0.29
C LEU A 89 24.90 3.00 0.52
N GLY A 90 25.80 3.24 1.49
CA GLY A 90 26.28 4.59 1.83
C GLY A 90 25.31 5.45 2.63
N LEU A 91 24.19 4.87 3.07
CA LEU A 91 23.19 5.50 3.95
C LEU A 91 23.05 4.67 5.23
N SER A 92 22.70 5.30 6.34
CA SER A 92 22.28 4.57 7.54
C SER A 92 20.79 4.22 7.49
N GLU A 93 20.39 3.18 8.25
CA GLU A 93 18.98 2.79 8.39
C GLU A 93 18.12 3.95 8.90
N GLU A 94 18.65 4.74 9.83
CA GLU A 94 17.97 5.91 10.38
C GLU A 94 17.74 7.00 9.34
N GLN A 95 18.73 7.25 8.46
CA GLN A 95 18.59 8.20 7.36
C GLN A 95 17.49 7.76 6.37
N ILE A 96 17.50 6.47 5.99
CA ILE A 96 16.49 5.89 5.09
C ILE A 96 15.08 6.04 5.69
N LEU A 97 14.91 5.66 6.96
CA LEU A 97 13.62 5.75 7.65
C LEU A 97 13.18 7.20 7.86
N SER A 98 14.10 8.11 8.16
CA SER A 98 13.80 9.53 8.35
C SER A 98 13.38 10.21 7.05
N SER A 99 14.09 9.94 5.94
CA SER A 99 13.70 10.42 4.61
C SER A 99 12.33 9.88 4.22
N LEU A 100 12.08 8.56 4.39
CA LEU A 100 10.79 7.96 4.08
C LEU A 100 9.64 8.60 4.87
N ARG A 101 9.82 8.81 6.18
CA ARG A 101 8.83 9.49 7.04
C ARG A 101 8.54 10.91 6.57
N LEU A 102 9.57 11.66 6.19
CA LEU A 102 9.42 13.02 5.71
C LEU A 102 8.61 13.05 4.40
N VAL A 103 8.95 12.19 3.45
CA VAL A 103 8.23 12.08 2.17
C VAL A 103 6.77 11.68 2.39
N VAL A 104 6.52 10.64 3.20
CA VAL A 104 5.17 10.20 3.56
C VAL A 104 4.39 11.34 4.22
N SER A 105 4.99 12.09 5.15
CA SER A 105 4.33 13.22 5.79
C SER A 105 3.95 14.32 4.79
N LYS A 106 4.79 14.61 3.79
CA LYS A 106 4.47 15.58 2.74
C LYS A 106 3.30 15.11 1.87
N ILE A 107 3.28 13.82 1.51
CA ILE A 107 2.19 13.21 0.74
C ILE A 107 0.88 13.26 1.52
N LEU A 108 0.90 12.93 2.82
CA LEU A 108 -0.29 13.02 3.67
C LEU A 108 -0.83 14.45 3.77
N SER A 109 0.05 15.45 3.88
CA SER A 109 -0.35 16.86 3.89
C SER A 109 -0.97 17.28 2.55
N ALA A 110 -0.33 16.92 1.43
CA ALA A 110 -0.84 17.21 0.09
C ALA A 110 -2.19 16.52 -0.18
N GLU A 111 -2.35 15.27 0.24
CA GLU A 111 -3.61 14.52 0.15
C GLU A 111 -4.71 15.18 0.98
N LYS A 112 -4.41 15.66 2.19
CA LYS A 112 -5.37 16.39 3.01
C LYS A 112 -5.81 17.69 2.35
N GLU A 113 -4.89 18.41 1.72
CA GLU A 113 -5.20 19.64 0.99
C GLU A 113 -6.04 19.36 -0.26
N ALA A 114 -5.68 18.35 -1.05
CA ALA A 114 -6.44 17.90 -2.21
C ALA A 114 -7.87 17.49 -1.82
N ARG A 115 -8.06 16.75 -0.71
CA ARG A 115 -9.40 16.42 -0.20
C ARG A 115 -10.23 17.67 0.10
N ASN A 116 -9.64 18.67 0.74
CA ASN A 116 -10.33 19.91 1.06
C ASN A 116 -10.70 20.71 -0.20
N GLN A 117 -9.86 20.67 -1.24
CA GLN A 117 -10.14 21.31 -2.53
C GLN A 117 -11.31 20.60 -3.24
N LEU A 118 -11.30 19.27 -3.28
CA LEU A 118 -12.38 18.48 -3.88
C LEU A 118 -13.76 18.78 -3.26
N VAL A 119 -13.81 18.93 -1.94
CA VAL A 119 -15.05 19.28 -1.22
C VAL A 119 -15.52 20.70 -1.55
N LYS A 120 -14.60 21.64 -1.83
CA LYS A 120 -14.95 23.03 -2.17
C LYS A 120 -15.41 23.17 -3.61
N GLU A 121 -14.75 22.49 -4.54
CA GLU A 121 -14.99 22.65 -5.97
C GLU A 121 -16.22 21.86 -6.43
N ASN A 122 -16.29 20.56 -6.10
CA ASN A 122 -17.31 19.65 -6.67
C ASN A 122 -17.90 18.68 -5.63
N PRO A 123 -18.47 19.15 -4.51
CA PRO A 123 -18.93 18.27 -3.43
C PRO A 123 -20.00 17.28 -3.89
N THR A 124 -20.94 17.71 -4.73
CA THR A 124 -22.03 16.86 -5.23
C THR A 124 -21.53 15.73 -6.13
N GLU A 125 -20.54 16.01 -6.99
CA GLU A 125 -20.00 14.99 -7.89
C GLU A 125 -19.25 13.91 -7.10
N ILE A 126 -18.36 14.31 -6.19
CA ILE A 126 -17.58 13.37 -5.39
C ILE A 126 -18.51 12.56 -4.48
N LYS A 127 -19.50 13.20 -3.85
CA LYS A 127 -20.51 12.50 -3.04
C LYS A 127 -21.29 11.49 -3.87
N ASN A 128 -21.69 11.85 -5.10
CA ASN A 128 -22.37 10.93 -6.00
C ASN A 128 -21.49 9.73 -6.37
N ARG A 129 -20.20 9.93 -6.68
CA ARG A 129 -19.25 8.84 -6.97
C ARG A 129 -19.09 7.88 -5.79
N ILE A 130 -18.98 8.43 -4.57
CA ILE A 130 -18.87 7.65 -3.34
C ILE A 130 -20.12 6.80 -3.12
N LEU A 131 -21.32 7.39 -3.20
CA LEU A 131 -22.57 6.67 -3.00
C LEU A 131 -22.84 5.64 -4.09
N ARG A 132 -22.45 5.92 -5.34
CA ARG A 132 -22.49 4.93 -6.43
C ARG A 132 -21.58 3.73 -6.14
N SER A 133 -20.41 3.96 -5.56
CA SER A 133 -19.48 2.90 -5.16
C SER A 133 -20.09 2.00 -4.08
N VAL A 134 -20.83 2.58 -3.12
CA VAL A 134 -21.63 1.81 -2.15
C VAL A 134 -22.70 0.97 -2.85
N GLY A 135 -23.47 1.57 -3.76
CA GLY A 135 -24.48 0.85 -4.54
C GLY A 135 -23.89 -0.30 -5.35
N MET A 136 -22.72 -0.10 -5.95
CA MET A 136 -22.00 -1.13 -6.70
C MET A 136 -21.60 -2.31 -5.80
N LEU A 137 -20.99 -2.06 -4.64
CA LEU A 137 -20.60 -3.14 -3.72
C LEU A 137 -21.80 -3.87 -3.08
N THR A 138 -22.95 -3.22 -2.96
CA THR A 138 -24.13 -3.78 -2.27
C THR A 138 -25.13 -4.45 -3.21
N HIS A 139 -25.13 -4.15 -4.50
CA HIS A 139 -26.12 -4.67 -5.46
C HIS A 139 -25.52 -5.48 -6.61
N SER A 140 -24.22 -5.43 -6.84
CA SER A 140 -23.59 -6.23 -7.89
C SER A 140 -23.47 -7.69 -7.48
N CYS A 141 -23.84 -8.60 -8.39
CA CYS A 141 -23.67 -10.05 -8.20
C CYS A 141 -22.24 -10.53 -8.55
N CYS A 142 -21.59 -9.85 -9.50
CA CYS A 142 -20.23 -10.14 -9.95
C CYS A 142 -19.49 -8.81 -10.08
N LEU A 143 -18.24 -8.77 -9.60
CA LEU A 143 -17.35 -7.62 -9.70
C LEU A 143 -15.95 -8.09 -10.03
N ASP A 144 -15.26 -7.33 -10.88
CA ASP A 144 -13.83 -7.52 -11.05
C ASP A 144 -13.08 -7.03 -9.81
N LEU A 145 -11.89 -7.60 -9.57
CA LEU A 145 -11.07 -7.21 -8.41
C LEU A 145 -10.73 -5.72 -8.44
N GLN A 146 -10.42 -5.17 -9.61
CA GLN A 146 -10.13 -3.74 -9.76
C GLN A 146 -11.32 -2.88 -9.34
N GLU A 147 -12.52 -3.19 -9.85
CA GLU A 147 -13.74 -2.46 -9.51
C GLU A 147 -14.05 -2.52 -8.01
N ALA A 148 -13.88 -3.70 -7.41
CA ALA A 148 -14.10 -3.87 -5.98
C ALA A 148 -13.10 -3.04 -5.16
N LEU A 149 -11.82 -3.06 -5.50
CA LEU A 149 -10.79 -2.30 -4.79
C LEU A 149 -10.98 -0.79 -4.97
N ASP A 150 -11.27 -0.32 -6.18
CA ASP A 150 -11.51 1.09 -6.44
C ASP A 150 -12.77 1.58 -5.72
N ALA A 151 -13.84 0.78 -5.68
CA ALA A 151 -15.03 1.10 -4.90
C ALA A 151 -14.74 1.19 -3.40
N THR A 152 -13.94 0.26 -2.85
CA THR A 152 -13.55 0.33 -1.43
C THR A 152 -12.71 1.57 -1.13
N SER A 153 -11.87 2.01 -2.06
CA SER A 153 -11.11 3.27 -1.95
C SER A 153 -12.04 4.48 -1.86
N TRP A 154 -13.04 4.56 -2.74
CA TRP A 154 -14.04 5.63 -2.72
C TRP A 154 -14.85 5.66 -1.42
N ILE A 155 -15.27 4.50 -0.91
CA ILE A 155 -16.00 4.41 0.35
C ILE A 155 -15.12 4.88 1.51
N GLN A 156 -13.85 4.45 1.56
CA GLN A 156 -12.89 4.90 2.56
C GLN A 156 -12.66 6.42 2.51
N LEU A 157 -12.64 7.01 1.31
CA LEU A 157 -12.60 8.47 1.15
C LEU A 157 -13.86 9.11 1.75
N GLY A 158 -15.05 8.58 1.44
CA GLY A 158 -16.34 9.04 1.97
C GLY A 158 -16.44 8.97 3.49
N MET A 159 -15.93 7.92 4.12
CA MET A 159 -15.81 7.82 5.57
C MET A 159 -14.84 8.88 6.13
N SER A 160 -13.69 9.08 5.47
CA SER A 160 -12.72 10.10 5.90
C SER A 160 -13.27 11.54 5.79
N MET A 161 -14.19 11.78 4.85
CA MET A 161 -14.90 13.05 4.65
C MET A 161 -16.18 13.17 5.50
N GLN A 162 -16.52 12.15 6.30
CA GLN A 162 -17.74 12.10 7.12
C GLN A 162 -19.06 12.16 6.31
N TRP A 163 -19.04 11.71 5.04
CA TRP A 163 -20.25 11.59 4.23
C TRP A 163 -20.92 10.23 4.35
N ILE A 164 -20.17 9.23 4.82
CA ILE A 164 -20.68 7.93 5.21
C ILE A 164 -20.46 7.83 6.73
N GLU A 165 -21.56 7.63 7.46
CA GLU A 165 -21.49 7.38 8.90
C GLU A 165 -20.93 5.99 9.13
N ASP A 166 -19.89 5.91 9.96
CA ASP A 166 -19.29 4.65 10.36
C ASP A 166 -19.78 4.29 11.77
N SER A 167 -20.55 3.21 11.87
CA SER A 167 -21.08 2.71 13.14
C SER A 167 -20.00 2.06 14.01
N GLU A 168 -18.93 1.57 13.40
CA GLU A 168 -17.82 0.92 14.08
C GLU A 168 -16.56 1.46 13.43
N LYS A 169 -15.84 2.41 14.06
CA LYS A 169 -14.61 3.09 13.58
C LYS A 169 -13.49 2.13 13.14
N HIS A 170 -13.77 1.30 12.16
CA HIS A 170 -12.96 0.19 11.72
C HIS A 170 -12.26 0.71 10.49
N PRO A 171 -10.93 0.89 10.52
CA PRO A 171 -10.22 1.26 9.32
C PRO A 171 -10.50 0.20 8.25
N LEU A 172 -11.19 0.56 7.15
CA LEU A 172 -11.51 -0.39 6.06
C LEU A 172 -10.28 -1.07 5.45
N TRP A 173 -9.08 -0.57 5.78
CA TRP A 173 -7.80 -1.20 5.50
C TRP A 173 -7.69 -2.64 6.08
N ASN A 174 -8.67 -3.09 6.88
CA ASN A 174 -8.71 -4.43 7.48
C ASN A 174 -10.16 -4.89 7.77
N PRO A 175 -10.69 -6.03 7.25
CA PRO A 175 -10.05 -7.10 6.45
C PRO A 175 -10.46 -7.13 4.96
N LEU A 176 -11.49 -6.37 4.54
CA LEU A 176 -12.10 -6.49 3.22
C LEU A 176 -11.12 -6.31 2.05
N PHE A 177 -10.24 -5.30 2.10
CA PHE A 177 -9.25 -5.06 1.04
C PHE A 177 -8.37 -6.30 0.77
N TRP A 178 -7.96 -6.99 1.83
CA TRP A 178 -7.11 -8.17 1.72
C TRP A 178 -7.90 -9.43 1.36
N ASP A 179 -9.10 -9.55 1.89
CA ASP A 179 -10.00 -10.69 1.69
C ASP A 179 -10.54 -10.77 0.27
N LEU A 180 -10.72 -9.63 -0.40
CA LEU A 180 -11.14 -9.57 -1.81
C LEU A 180 -10.14 -10.21 -2.77
N ARG A 181 -8.89 -10.43 -2.36
CA ARG A 181 -7.88 -11.02 -3.23
C ARG A 181 -8.24 -12.46 -3.55
N ARG A 182 -8.07 -12.85 -4.82
CA ARG A 182 -8.37 -14.19 -5.36
C ARG A 182 -7.85 -15.33 -4.48
N GLY A 183 -6.64 -15.24 -3.95
CA GLY A 183 -6.08 -16.25 -3.05
C GLY A 183 -6.75 -16.35 -1.68
N HIS A 184 -7.27 -15.25 -1.14
CA HIS A 184 -8.02 -15.24 0.12
C HIS A 184 -9.43 -15.77 -0.12
N LEU A 185 -10.11 -15.32 -1.19
CA LEU A 185 -11.42 -15.83 -1.59
C LEU A 185 -11.42 -17.34 -1.89
N ALA A 186 -10.39 -17.86 -2.56
CA ALA A 186 -10.26 -19.28 -2.85
C ALA A 186 -10.15 -20.14 -1.57
N LEU A 187 -9.59 -19.57 -0.50
CA LEU A 187 -9.45 -20.22 0.81
C LEU A 187 -10.62 -19.96 1.75
N TYR A 188 -11.50 -19.00 1.42
CA TYR A 188 -12.58 -18.56 2.30
C TYR A 188 -13.58 -19.68 2.61
N ASN A 189 -13.86 -20.53 1.62
CA ASN A 189 -14.79 -21.67 1.76
C ASN A 189 -14.11 -22.97 2.21
N GLN A 190 -12.79 -22.97 2.47
CA GLN A 190 -12.05 -24.15 2.91
C GLN A 190 -11.93 -24.20 4.43
N ASP A 191 -12.16 -25.39 4.98
CA ASP A 191 -12.00 -25.64 6.41
C ASP A 191 -10.55 -25.38 6.84
N THR A 192 -10.37 -24.65 7.95
CA THR A 192 -9.05 -24.15 8.40
C THR A 192 -8.00 -25.24 8.58
N ALA A 193 -8.43 -26.47 8.88
CA ALA A 193 -7.57 -27.63 9.10
C ALA A 193 -7.06 -28.31 7.80
N ASN A 194 -7.73 -28.12 6.65
CA ASN A 194 -7.45 -28.81 5.39
C ASN A 194 -7.24 -27.83 4.22
N ARG A 195 -6.60 -26.69 4.46
CA ARG A 195 -6.33 -25.69 3.42
C ARG A 195 -5.30 -26.23 2.42
N SER A 196 -5.76 -26.58 1.22
CA SER A 196 -4.89 -26.93 0.10
C SER A 196 -5.42 -26.29 -1.17
N ILE A 197 -4.55 -25.56 -1.87
CA ILE A 197 -4.83 -25.03 -3.21
C ILE A 197 -4.01 -25.85 -4.19
N GLU A 198 -4.66 -26.44 -5.18
CA GLU A 198 -3.98 -27.16 -6.26
C GLU A 198 -3.09 -26.19 -7.07
N LYS A 199 -1.94 -26.68 -7.56
CA LYS A 199 -0.95 -25.84 -8.26
C LYS A 199 -1.52 -25.13 -9.49
N GLU A 200 -2.48 -25.74 -10.18
CA GLU A 200 -3.16 -25.16 -11.35
C GLU A 200 -4.02 -23.95 -10.96
N VAL A 201 -4.73 -24.05 -9.84
CA VAL A 201 -5.52 -22.94 -9.28
C VAL A 201 -4.61 -21.81 -8.81
N ILE A 202 -3.43 -22.11 -8.26
CA ILE A 202 -2.42 -21.08 -7.91
C ILE A 202 -1.95 -20.31 -9.16
N ALA A 203 -1.76 -20.99 -10.30
CA ALA A 203 -1.37 -20.33 -11.54
C ALA A 203 -2.47 -19.41 -12.09
N GLN A 204 -3.73 -19.82 -12.00
CA GLN A 204 -4.89 -19.00 -12.38
C GLN A 204 -5.16 -17.84 -11.42
N ILE A 205 -4.86 -17.99 -10.13
CA ILE A 205 -5.01 -16.94 -9.10
C ILE A 205 -3.92 -15.87 -9.20
N ARG A 206 -2.72 -16.25 -9.67
CA ARG A 206 -1.56 -15.35 -9.83
C ARG A 206 -1.59 -14.53 -11.12
N ALA A 207 -2.24 -15.05 -12.16
CA ALA A 207 -2.52 -14.34 -13.42
C ALA A 207 -3.64 -13.33 -13.22
#